data_AF-A0A0R7JHP6-F1
#
_entry.id   AF-A0A0R7JHP6-F1
#
_cell.length_a   1.000
_cell.length_b   1.000
_cell.length_c   1.000
_cell.angle_alpha   90.00
_cell.angle_beta   90.00
_cell.angle_gamma   90.00
#
_symmetry.space_group_name_H-M   'P 1'
#
loop_
_entity.id
_entity.type
_entity.pdbx_description
1 polymer ?
#
loop_
_entity_poly.entity_id
_entity_poly.type
_entity_poly.pdbx_seq_one_letter_code
_entity_poly.pdbx_strand_id
1 'polypeptide(L)' 'LRLQYYNCFMDTEPCRTADAKFFHEVISEAMQTQCRRCTEKQKVLLNRMADWYTQNAPEQWEAFIRKTLEDTLQKKG' A
#
# COMPACT_ATOMS: atom_id res chain seq x y z
N LEU A 1 3.24 14.74 -0.31
CA LEU A 1 3.13 13.55 -1.20
C LEU A 1 2.76 12.29 -0.43
N ARG A 2 3.47 11.88 0.65
CA ARG A 2 3.13 10.65 1.40
C ARG A 2 1.65 10.55 1.81
N LEU A 3 1.11 11.58 2.46
CA LEU A 3 -0.29 11.59 2.90
C LEU A 3 -1.28 11.46 1.72
N GLN A 4 -0.97 12.06 0.58
CA GLN A 4 -1.79 11.93 -0.63
C GLN A 4 -1.80 10.50 -1.17
N TYR A 5 -0.66 9.80 -1.13
CA TYR A 5 -0.58 8.39 -1.50
C TYR A 5 -1.34 7.52 -0.51
N TYR A 6 -1.15 7.78 0.78
CA TYR A 6 -1.86 7.08 1.84
C TYR A 6 -3.39 7.23 1.69
N ASN A 7 -3.88 8.46 1.54
CA ASN A 7 -5.31 8.73 1.36
C ASN A 7 -5.87 8.08 0.08
N CYS A 8 -5.10 8.08 -1.01
CA CYS A 8 -5.41 7.32 -2.23
C CYS A 8 -5.53 5.83 -1.95
N PHE A 9 -4.59 5.23 -1.21
CA PHE A 9 -4.63 3.80 -0.90
C PHE A 9 -5.72 3.42 0.10
N MET A 10 -6.16 4.37 0.92
CA MET A 10 -7.26 4.20 1.86
C MET A 10 -8.63 4.57 1.27
N ASP A 11 -8.70 4.88 -0.04
CA ASP A 11 -9.91 5.33 -0.74
C ASP A 11 -10.58 6.58 -0.13
N THR A 12 -9.83 7.41 0.61
CA THR A 12 -10.34 8.65 1.22
C THR A 12 -10.17 9.87 0.32
N GLU A 13 -9.25 9.80 -0.64
CA GLU A 13 -9.02 10.83 -1.66
C GLU A 13 -8.64 10.20 -3.01
N PRO A 14 -8.88 10.86 -4.15
CA PRO A 14 -8.48 10.32 -5.45
C PRO A 14 -6.96 10.28 -5.64
N CYS A 15 -6.48 9.21 -6.27
CA CYS A 15 -5.09 9.05 -6.70
C CYS A 15 -4.75 10.06 -7.82
N ARG A 16 -3.88 11.04 -7.51
CA ARG A 16 -3.64 12.20 -8.38
C ARG A 16 -2.63 11.96 -9.50
N THR A 17 -1.73 11.01 -9.33
CA THR A 17 -0.64 10.73 -10.26
C THR A 17 -0.76 9.33 -10.86
N ALA A 18 -0.19 9.13 -12.06
CA ALA A 18 -0.31 7.86 -12.78
C ALA A 18 0.34 6.69 -12.00
N ASP A 19 1.45 6.96 -11.33
CA ASP A 19 2.11 6.02 -10.42
C ASP A 19 1.25 5.71 -9.20
N ALA A 20 0.60 6.70 -8.57
CA ALA A 20 -0.32 6.44 -7.45
C ALA A 20 -1.50 5.55 -7.87
N LYS A 21 -2.07 5.77 -9.06
CA LYS A 21 -3.13 4.92 -9.62
C LYS A 21 -2.65 3.49 -9.83
N PHE A 22 -1.49 3.35 -10.49
CA PHE A 22 -0.89 2.03 -10.70
C PHE A 22 -0.64 1.30 -9.37
N PHE A 23 -0.04 1.99 -8.39
CA PHE A 23 0.25 1.37 -7.09
C PHE A 23 -1.03 1.02 -6.34
N HIS A 24 -2.07 1.86 -6.38
CA HIS A 24 -3.36 1.55 -5.75
C HIS A 24 -3.95 0.22 -6.23
N GLU A 25 -3.82 -0.09 -7.53
CA GLU A 25 -4.33 -1.34 -8.10
C GLU A 25 -3.59 -2.59 -7.60
N VAL A 26 -2.28 -2.47 -7.31
CA VAL A 26 -1.39 -3.60 -7.01
C VAL A 26 -0.91 -3.67 -5.56
N ILE A 27 -1.04 -2.60 -4.78
CA ILE A 27 -0.42 -2.49 -3.45
C ILE A 27 -0.97 -3.54 -2.49
N SER A 28 -2.26 -3.83 -2.55
CA SER A 28 -2.87 -4.86 -1.70
C SER A 28 -2.30 -6.25 -2.02
N GLU A 29 -2.11 -6.59 -3.31
CA GLU A 29 -1.43 -7.84 -3.68
C GLU A 29 0.02 -7.85 -3.22
N ALA A 30 0.76 -6.77 -3.46
CA ALA A 30 2.16 -6.66 -3.06
C ALA A 30 2.35 -6.82 -1.55
N MET A 31 1.45 -6.30 -0.72
CA MET A 31 1.51 -6.48 0.73
C MET A 31 1.21 -7.92 1.14
N GLN A 32 0.17 -8.53 0.57
CA GLN A 32 -0.31 -9.86 0.99
C GLN A 32 0.54 -11.01 0.45
N THR A 33 1.23 -10.83 -0.68
CA THR A 33 2.10 -11.85 -1.28
C THR A 33 3.59 -11.62 -1.01
N GLN A 34 3.91 -10.71 -0.08
CA GLN A 34 5.29 -10.32 0.21
C GLN A 34 6.05 -9.87 -1.05
N CYS A 35 5.38 -9.08 -1.90
CA CYS A 35 5.92 -8.47 -3.10
C CYS A 35 6.48 -9.51 -4.09
N ARG A 36 5.81 -10.67 -4.25
CA ARG A 36 6.26 -11.77 -5.11
C ARG A 36 6.53 -11.34 -6.57
N ARG A 37 5.78 -10.35 -7.06
CA ARG A 37 5.88 -9.81 -8.43
C ARG A 37 6.75 -8.56 -8.55
N CYS A 38 7.35 -8.11 -7.45
CA CYS A 38 8.12 -6.88 -7.41
C CYS A 38 9.57 -7.06 -7.85
N THR A 39 10.12 -6.02 -8.45
CA THR A 39 11.58 -5.88 -8.66
C THR A 39 12.30 -5.70 -7.32
N GLU A 40 13.61 -5.97 -7.29
CA GLU A 40 14.42 -5.77 -6.07
C GLU A 40 14.36 -4.34 -5.55
N LYS A 41 14.35 -3.36 -6.46
CA LYS A 41 14.20 -1.95 -6.08
C LYS A 41 12.84 -1.68 -5.41
N GLN A 42 11.76 -2.28 -5.91
CA GLN A 42 10.43 -2.13 -5.32
C GLN A 42 10.34 -2.80 -3.94
N LYS A 43 10.95 -3.98 -3.75
CA LYS A 43 11.02 -4.64 -2.44
C LYS A 43 11.72 -3.76 -1.40
N VAL A 44 12.88 -3.18 -1.75
CA VAL A 44 13.62 -2.26 -0.87
C VAL A 44 12.77 -1.04 -0.52
N LEU A 45 12.04 -0.48 -1.48
CA LEU A 45 11.16 0.66 -1.23
C LEU A 45 9.96 0.30 -0.35
N LEU A 46 9.37 -0.88 -0.55
CA LEU A 46 8.27 -1.38 0.27
C LEU A 46 8.71 -1.60 1.73
N ASN A 47 9.88 -2.21 1.93
CA ASN A 47 10.45 -2.41 3.26
C ASN A 47 10.72 -1.08 3.96
N ARG A 48 11.34 -0.11 3.28
CA ARG A 48 11.58 1.23 3.84
C ARG A 48 10.28 1.96 4.19
N MET A 49 9.23 1.76 3.39
CA MET A 49 7.91 2.31 3.65
C MET A 49 7.31 1.68 4.91
N ALA A 50 7.33 0.35 5.02
CA ALA A 50 6.87 -0.38 6.19
C ALA A 50 7.63 0.01 7.47
N ASP A 51 8.97 0.08 7.41
CA ASP A 51 9.82 0.51 8.51
C ASP A 51 9.46 1.93 8.98
N TRP A 52 9.24 2.85 8.04
CA TRP A 52 8.87 4.22 8.39
C TRP A 52 7.51 4.28 9.08
N TYR A 53 6.48 3.62 8.55
CA TYR A 53 5.14 3.65 9.14
C TYR A 53 5.07 2.93 10.49
N THR A 54 5.71 1.77 10.63
CA THR A 54 5.74 1.05 11.92
C THR A 54 6.41 1.86 13.03
N GLN A 55 7.43 2.67 12.69
CA GLN A 55 8.14 3.51 13.67
C GLN A 55 7.45 4.86 13.93
N ASN A 56 6.84 5.48 12.93
CA ASN A 56 6.40 6.88 12.99
C ASN A 56 4.88 7.04 13.03
N ALA A 57 4.12 6.07 12.54
CA ALA A 57 2.66 6.15 12.43
C ALA A 57 2.02 4.75 12.48
N PRO A 58 2.17 4.00 13.60
CA PRO A 58 1.73 2.62 13.71
C PRO A 58 0.20 2.45 13.52
N GLU A 59 -0.61 3.40 13.98
CA GLU A 59 -2.06 3.35 13.76
C GLU A 59 -2.44 3.42 12.27
N GLN A 60 -1.73 4.26 11.50
CA GLN A 60 -1.90 4.32 10.04
C GLN A 60 -1.43 3.03 9.38
N TRP A 61 -0.34 2.43 9.89
CA TRP A 61 0.15 1.14 9.41
C TRP A 61 -0.90 0.03 9.60
N GLU A 62 -1.45 -0.09 10.80
CA GLU A 62 -2.45 -1.10 11.12
C GLU A 62 -3.72 -0.94 10.27
N ALA A 63 -4.19 0.31 10.10
CA ALA A 63 -5.32 0.61 9.23
C ALA A 63 -5.04 0.22 7.77
N PHE A 64 -3.84 0.54 7.27
CA PHE A 64 -3.42 0.20 5.92
C PHE A 64 -3.33 -1.31 5.70
N ILE A 65 -2.73 -2.07 6.63
CA ILE A 65 -2.66 -3.54 6.53
C ILE A 65 -4.06 -4.15 6.49
N ARG A 66 -4.97 -3.71 7.37
CA ARG A 66 -6.36 -4.15 7.37
C ARG A 66 -7.05 -3.86 6.03
N LYS A 67 -6.88 -2.65 5.49
CA LYS A 67 -7.39 -2.30 4.17
C LYS A 67 -6.87 -3.23 3.07
N THR A 68 -5.56 -3.53 3.05
CA THR A 68 -5.01 -4.45 2.04
C THR A 68 -5.52 -5.89 2.14
N LEU A 69 -5.84 -6.34 3.35
CA LEU A 69 -6.48 -7.64 3.60
C LEU A 69 -7.91 -7.65 3.03
N GLU A 70 -8.71 -6.64 3.37
CA GLU A 70 -10.09 -6.49 2.90
C GLU A 70 -10.17 -6.43 1.37
N ASP A 71 -9.33 -5.62 0.73
CA ASP A 71 -9.28 -5.49 -0.74
C ASP A 71 -8.95 -6.81 -1.43
N THR A 72 -8.06 -7.60 -0.83
CA THR A 72 -7.66 -8.90 -1.37
C THR A 72 -8.79 -9.92 -1.27
N LEU A 73 -9.64 -9.82 -0.23
CA LEU A 73 -10.83 -10.66 -0.09
C LEU A 73 -11.93 -10.25 -1.08
N GLN A 74 -12.15 -8.95 -1.28
CA GLN A 74 -13.16 -8.44 -2.21
C GLN A 74 -12.85 -8.80 -3.67
N LYS A 75 -11.58 -8.84 -4.07
CA LYS A 75 -11.15 -9.25 -5.43
C LYS A 75 -11.35 -10.75 -5.72
N LYS A 76 -11.70 -11.58 -4.74
CA LYS A 76 -11.97 -13.02 -4.91
C LYS A 76 -13.45 -13.36 -5.14
N GLY A 77 -14.35 -12.39 -5.00
CA GLY A 77 -15.78 -12.52 -5.34
C GLY A 77 -16.07 -12.00 -6.74
#